data_AF-A0A3B4F1H6-F1
#
_entry.id   AF-A0A3B4F1H6-F1
#
_cell.length_a   1.000
_cell.length_b   1.000
_cell.length_c   1.000
_cell.angle_alpha   90.00
_cell.angle_beta   90.00
_cell.angle_gamma   90.00
#
_symmetry.space_group_name_H-M   'P 1'
#
loop_
_entity.id
_entity.type
_entity.pdbx_description
1 polymer ?
#
loop_
_entity_poly.entity_id
_entity_poly.type
_entity_poly.pdbx_seq_one_letter_code
_entity_poly.pdbx_strand_id
1 'polypeptide(L)'
;MWVARRVLSSLVKRSQYAGQSGLFCRPQYGSFPELRYLQCTCCWRSRVPVASFETLNANLSSSNESCKDDGSRTLDTCYTPEQRDAILQLLNTATSGELAGIKLLRGRKSLNIVEYRTKNGPFKTLESVVNVPLLKHKSAVIVFNSILNPTVKKERKVRIQLAKFIRPEVDKSWLEDASSIVSLICGTNKIAWAHVDRGMSVLDWQQVDCPNFLRGTYMASAYLHDVSSVVALLPSADFYIIEKSSISVQNTALFPIMAHMRAVEAMLFALLEPKNSLPESNIPPRVLNMMRTAVGRHFGLMVGESRTSGAQAVRQLMTESVTQKLPRINFPQDLLVKYRNSFQMGSRRGGEELCDALLQAIAFYELLSDCS
;
A
#
# COMPACT_ATOMS: atom_id res chain seq x y z
N MET A 1 -34.88 -47.07 -40.94
CA MET A 1 -35.59 -47.95 -39.98
C MET A 1 -34.67 -49.14 -39.72
N TRP A 2 -34.43 -49.50 -38.45
CA TRP A 2 -33.87 -50.79 -37.97
C TRP A 2 -32.46 -51.27 -38.41
N VAL A 3 -31.65 -51.60 -37.38
CA VAL A 3 -30.93 -52.87 -37.09
C VAL A 3 -30.13 -53.53 -38.24
N ALA A 4 -28.80 -53.73 -38.25
CA ALA A 4 -27.72 -53.95 -37.27
C ALA A 4 -27.31 -55.43 -36.98
N ARG A 5 -25.98 -55.65 -36.80
CA ARG A 5 -25.24 -56.87 -36.39
C ARG A 5 -25.15 -58.06 -37.37
N ARG A 6 -23.92 -58.49 -37.70
CA ARG A 6 -23.22 -59.74 -37.24
C ARG A 6 -21.94 -60.00 -38.08
N VAL A 7 -20.93 -60.84 -37.73
CA VAL A 7 -20.21 -61.14 -36.45
C VAL A 7 -19.15 -62.27 -36.71
N LEU A 8 -17.99 -62.26 -36.03
CA LEU A 8 -16.91 -63.32 -36.02
C LEU A 8 -16.17 -63.55 -37.38
N SER A 9 -14.97 -64.16 -37.51
CA SER A 9 -13.80 -64.49 -36.65
C SER A 9 -12.59 -64.81 -37.57
N SER A 10 -11.31 -65.01 -37.21
CA SER A 10 -10.66 -65.80 -36.14
C SER A 10 -9.11 -65.52 -36.14
N LEU A 11 -8.38 -65.41 -35.01
CA LEU A 11 -7.67 -66.40 -34.14
C LEU A 11 -6.21 -66.79 -34.51
N VAL A 12 -5.46 -67.20 -33.44
CA VAL A 12 -4.05 -67.71 -33.36
C VAL A 12 -2.97 -66.60 -33.37
N LYS A 13 -1.86 -66.56 -32.59
CA LYS A 13 -1.33 -67.11 -31.27
C LYS A 13 -0.17 -66.14 -30.88
N ARG A 14 0.28 -65.83 -29.64
CA ARG A 14 0.10 -66.26 -28.23
C ARG A 14 1.15 -67.22 -27.60
N SER A 15 2.22 -66.64 -27.01
CA SER A 15 2.86 -67.01 -25.72
C SER A 15 3.44 -65.71 -25.11
N GLN A 16 3.58 -65.40 -23.80
CA GLN A 16 3.62 -66.14 -22.51
C GLN A 16 4.89 -66.96 -22.30
N TYR A 17 5.51 -67.03 -21.10
CA TYR A 17 5.10 -66.78 -19.68
C TYR A 17 6.17 -65.89 -18.97
N ALA A 18 6.11 -65.41 -17.71
CA ALA A 18 5.14 -65.10 -16.62
C ALA A 18 5.92 -64.24 -15.56
N GLY A 19 5.42 -63.74 -14.42
CA GLY A 19 4.11 -63.77 -13.73
C GLY A 19 3.88 -62.45 -12.94
N GLN A 20 2.68 -62.13 -12.46
CA GLN A 20 2.10 -62.52 -11.15
C GLN A 20 2.89 -61.98 -9.93
N SER A 21 2.28 -61.36 -8.90
CA SER A 21 0.86 -61.36 -8.49
C SER A 21 0.35 -59.96 -8.10
N GLY A 22 -0.97 -59.78 -8.12
CA GLY A 22 -1.65 -58.65 -7.45
C GLY A 22 -2.75 -59.15 -6.53
N LEU A 23 -3.30 -58.28 -5.67
CA LEU A 23 -4.53 -58.53 -4.90
C LEU A 23 -5.29 -57.22 -4.67
N PHE A 24 -6.61 -57.26 -4.83
CA PHE A 24 -7.50 -56.17 -4.42
C PHE A 24 -7.92 -56.38 -2.96
N CYS A 25 -7.66 -55.40 -2.10
CA CYS A 25 -8.31 -55.30 -0.78
C CYS A 25 -8.89 -53.90 -0.60
N ARG A 26 -10.22 -53.84 -0.39
CA ARG A 26 -10.97 -52.63 -0.08
C ARG A 26 -11.54 -52.75 1.34
N PRO A 27 -11.04 -51.99 2.32
CA PRO A 27 -11.74 -51.81 3.59
C PRO A 27 -12.92 -50.83 3.42
N GLN A 28 -14.02 -51.06 4.13
CA GLN A 28 -15.03 -50.03 4.41
C GLN A 28 -14.93 -49.67 5.90
N TYR A 29 -15.05 -48.37 6.20
CA TYR A 29 -15.10 -47.75 7.54
C TYR A 29 -13.86 -47.92 8.44
N GLY A 30 -13.55 -46.86 9.22
CA GLY A 30 -13.17 -47.09 10.62
C GLY A 30 -11.89 -46.46 11.21
N SER A 31 -11.08 -45.66 10.51
CA SER A 31 -10.04 -44.82 11.17
C SER A 31 -9.36 -43.81 10.23
N PHE A 32 -8.89 -42.70 10.78
CA PHE A 32 -8.02 -41.72 10.10
C PHE A 32 -6.55 -42.13 10.23
N PRO A 33 -5.76 -42.21 9.14
CA PRO A 33 -4.30 -42.28 9.22
C PRO A 33 -3.71 -40.89 9.50
N GLU A 34 -2.68 -40.83 10.36
CA GLU A 34 -2.02 -39.58 10.72
C GLU A 34 -1.26 -38.93 9.54
N LEU A 35 -1.39 -37.61 9.42
CA LEU A 35 -0.52 -36.82 8.54
C LEU A 35 0.90 -36.77 9.13
N ARG A 36 1.85 -37.46 8.50
CA ARG A 36 3.28 -37.30 8.81
C ARG A 36 3.75 -35.90 8.42
N TYR A 37 3.91 -35.03 9.41
CA TYR A 37 4.49 -33.71 9.22
C TYR A 37 5.96 -33.80 8.80
N LEU A 38 6.33 -33.11 7.73
CA LEU A 38 7.73 -32.81 7.45
C LEU A 38 8.20 -31.71 8.42
N GLN A 39 9.05 -32.07 9.38
CA GLN A 39 9.59 -31.12 10.33
C GLN A 39 10.59 -30.17 9.66
N CYS A 40 10.27 -28.87 9.65
CA CYS A 40 11.25 -27.83 9.45
C CYS A 40 12.09 -27.69 10.73
N THR A 41 13.39 -27.99 10.64
CA THR A 41 14.34 -27.93 11.76
C THR A 41 14.64 -26.51 12.25
N CYS A 42 14.21 -25.48 11.51
CA CYS A 42 14.58 -24.07 11.75
C CYS A 42 13.57 -23.27 12.60
N CYS A 43 12.37 -23.80 12.86
CA CYS A 43 11.23 -23.03 13.38
C CYS A 43 10.72 -23.48 14.75
N TRP A 44 11.60 -23.59 15.75
CA TRP A 44 11.22 -24.02 17.10
C TRP A 44 10.64 -22.86 17.93
N ARG A 45 9.32 -22.86 18.13
CA ARG A 45 8.53 -21.97 19.03
C ARG A 45 8.70 -20.46 18.84
N SER A 46 7.68 -19.86 18.22
CA SER A 46 7.07 -18.65 18.77
C SER A 46 5.57 -18.62 18.46
N ARG A 47 4.74 -18.49 19.50
CA ARG A 47 3.31 -18.19 19.34
C ARG A 47 3.19 -16.68 19.19
N VAL A 48 2.86 -16.20 17.99
CA VAL A 48 2.57 -14.78 17.77
C VAL A 48 1.25 -14.44 18.47
N PRO A 49 1.22 -13.54 19.46
CA PRO A 49 -0.03 -13.10 20.07
C PRO A 49 -0.81 -12.19 19.12
N VAL A 50 -2.13 -12.36 19.04
CA VAL A 50 -3.01 -11.42 18.33
C VAL A 50 -3.28 -10.23 19.25
N ALA A 51 -2.37 -9.26 19.28
CA ALA A 51 -2.61 -7.93 19.82
C ALA A 51 -3.41 -7.13 18.76
N SER A 52 -4.72 -6.98 18.97
CA SER A 52 -5.40 -5.83 19.61
C SER A 52 -5.27 -4.51 18.85
N PHE A 53 -6.42 -3.87 18.62
CA PHE A 53 -6.62 -2.80 17.62
C PHE A 53 -6.79 -1.42 18.29
N GLU A 54 -5.92 -1.08 19.23
CA GLU A 54 -6.17 0.04 20.17
C GLU A 54 -5.15 1.21 20.12
N THR A 55 -4.01 1.04 19.46
CA THR A 55 -2.87 1.99 19.55
C THR A 55 -3.05 3.35 18.84
N LEU A 56 -4.23 3.63 18.25
CA LEU A 56 -4.46 4.85 17.46
C LEU A 56 -4.66 6.14 18.29
N ASN A 57 -4.82 6.05 19.62
CA ASN A 57 -5.01 7.22 20.49
C ASN A 57 -3.72 7.72 21.18
N ALA A 58 -2.58 7.03 21.05
CA ALA A 58 -1.35 7.38 21.79
C ALA A 58 -0.60 8.62 21.24
N ASN A 59 -0.64 8.84 19.92
CA ASN A 59 0.24 9.80 19.23
C ASN A 59 -0.31 11.24 19.20
N LEU A 60 -0.91 11.68 20.32
CA LEU A 60 -1.34 13.06 20.57
C LEU A 60 -0.69 13.67 21.83
N SER A 61 0.25 12.95 22.45
CA SER A 61 0.86 13.30 23.75
C SER A 61 2.38 13.50 23.66
N SER A 62 2.83 14.41 22.78
CA SER A 62 4.20 14.95 22.82
C SER A 62 4.25 16.40 22.32
N SER A 63 5.19 17.18 22.86
CA SER A 63 5.43 18.61 22.56
C SER A 63 4.20 19.53 22.57
N ASN A 64 3.76 19.90 23.77
CA ASN A 64 3.60 21.30 24.17
C ASN A 64 3.52 21.40 25.69
N GLU A 65 4.28 22.30 26.30
CA GLU A 65 4.18 22.59 27.73
C GLU A 65 2.98 23.48 28.03
N SER A 66 1.94 22.93 28.67
CA SER A 66 0.99 23.71 29.46
C SER A 66 0.15 22.82 30.38
N CYS A 67 0.08 23.19 31.66
CA CYS A 67 -0.89 22.72 32.67
C CYS A 67 -0.98 21.20 32.95
N LYS A 68 -0.45 20.79 34.11
CA LYS A 68 -0.82 19.53 34.79
C LYS A 68 -2.31 19.56 35.19
N ASP A 69 -2.86 18.38 35.49
CA ASP A 69 -4.29 18.15 35.79
C ASP A 69 -4.68 18.66 37.20
N ASP A 70 -4.72 19.99 37.37
CA ASP A 70 -5.30 20.66 38.55
C ASP A 70 -6.79 20.91 38.32
N GLY A 71 -7.66 20.17 39.00
CA GLY A 71 -9.13 20.26 38.89
C GLY A 71 -9.78 21.54 39.45
N SER A 72 -9.07 22.67 39.46
CA SER A 72 -9.47 23.92 40.10
C SER A 72 -9.20 25.19 39.27
N ARG A 73 -8.60 25.08 38.08
CA ARG A 73 -8.44 26.23 37.16
C ARG A 73 -9.68 26.40 36.30
N THR A 74 -10.27 27.60 36.31
CA THR A 74 -11.36 27.99 35.40
C THR A 74 -10.82 28.21 33.99
N LEU A 75 -11.63 27.96 32.97
CA LEU A 75 -11.21 28.08 31.56
C LEU A 75 -10.82 29.51 31.21
N ASP A 76 -11.49 30.51 31.79
CA ASP A 76 -11.12 31.93 31.66
C ASP A 76 -9.69 32.23 32.15
N THR A 77 -9.12 31.45 33.10
CA THR A 77 -7.72 31.63 33.55
C THR A 77 -6.66 30.99 32.65
N CYS A 78 -7.09 30.26 31.61
CA CYS A 78 -6.19 29.56 30.68
C CYS A 78 -5.88 30.37 29.40
N TYR A 79 -6.44 31.58 29.27
CA TYR A 79 -6.33 32.44 28.08
C TYR A 79 -6.11 33.90 28.50
N THR A 80 -5.48 34.70 27.63
CA THR A 80 -5.43 36.16 27.83
C THR A 80 -6.82 36.78 27.59
N PRO A 81 -7.15 37.97 28.14
CA PRO A 81 -8.47 38.56 27.93
C PRO A 81 -8.80 38.79 26.45
N GLU A 82 -7.82 39.18 25.63
CA GLU A 82 -7.98 39.37 24.18
C GLU A 82 -8.31 38.05 23.47
N GLN A 83 -7.66 36.95 23.89
CA GLN A 83 -7.93 35.61 23.38
C GLN A 83 -9.34 35.14 23.79
N ARG A 84 -9.69 35.29 25.07
CA ARG A 84 -11.00 34.92 25.61
C ARG A 84 -12.11 35.66 24.86
N ASP A 85 -11.96 36.97 24.70
CA ASP A 85 -12.98 37.82 24.09
C ASP A 85 -13.12 37.52 22.58
N ALA A 86 -12.01 37.21 21.88
CA ALA A 86 -12.06 36.72 20.49
C ALA A 86 -12.78 35.36 20.35
N ILE A 87 -12.56 34.42 21.28
CA ILE A 87 -13.29 33.13 21.31
C ILE A 87 -14.79 33.37 21.56
N LEU A 88 -15.13 34.17 22.58
CA LEU A 88 -16.52 34.46 22.93
C LEU A 88 -17.24 35.23 21.82
N GLN A 89 -16.57 36.17 21.16
CA GLN A 89 -17.10 36.89 20.00
C GLN A 89 -17.49 35.90 18.90
N LEU A 90 -16.57 35.01 18.48
CA LEU A 90 -16.85 34.04 17.42
C LEU A 90 -17.97 33.06 17.80
N LEU A 91 -17.97 32.53 19.04
CA LEU A 91 -19.01 31.60 19.51
C LEU A 91 -20.38 32.26 19.67
N ASN A 92 -20.45 33.58 19.86
CA ASN A 92 -21.70 34.34 19.96
C ASN A 92 -22.23 34.84 18.61
N THR A 93 -21.36 35.19 17.65
CA THR A 93 -21.79 35.76 16.35
C THR A 93 -21.93 34.71 15.25
N ALA A 94 -20.96 33.80 15.09
CA ALA A 94 -20.86 32.95 13.90
C ALA A 94 -22.09 32.03 13.72
N THR A 95 -22.50 31.81 12.48
CA THR A 95 -23.58 30.89 12.12
C THR A 95 -23.17 29.43 12.29
N SER A 96 -24.14 28.50 12.29
CA SER A 96 -23.85 27.07 12.33
C SER A 96 -22.97 26.60 11.15
N GLY A 97 -23.08 27.25 9.99
CA GLY A 97 -22.25 26.96 8.81
C GLY A 97 -20.78 27.37 9.01
N GLU A 98 -20.55 28.58 9.53
CA GLU A 98 -19.20 29.09 9.84
C GLU A 98 -18.54 28.29 10.97
N LEU A 99 -19.30 27.97 12.03
CA LEU A 99 -18.86 27.08 13.10
C LEU A 99 -18.52 25.67 12.58
N ALA A 100 -19.29 25.12 11.61
CA ALA A 100 -18.97 23.86 10.94
C ALA A 100 -17.75 23.97 9.99
N GLY A 101 -17.30 25.18 9.64
CA GLY A 101 -15.99 25.41 9.02
C GLY A 101 -14.86 24.85 9.89
N ILE A 102 -14.93 25.07 11.21
CA ILE A 102 -13.99 24.55 12.20
C ILE A 102 -14.16 23.03 12.32
N LYS A 103 -13.12 22.26 11.96
CA LYS A 103 -13.15 20.78 11.92
C LYS A 103 -13.71 20.13 13.19
N LEU A 104 -13.41 20.71 14.36
CA LEU A 104 -13.76 20.18 15.69
C LEU A 104 -15.21 20.47 16.12
N LEU A 105 -15.90 21.37 15.42
CA LEU A 105 -17.28 21.79 15.70
C LEU A 105 -18.30 21.29 14.66
N ARG A 106 -17.87 20.50 13.67
CA ARG A 106 -18.74 19.93 12.63
C ARG A 106 -19.88 19.07 13.18
N GLY A 107 -20.97 19.05 12.41
CA GLY A 107 -22.16 18.25 12.72
C GLY A 107 -22.92 18.81 13.93
N ARG A 108 -23.32 17.95 14.86
CA ARG A 108 -24.20 18.33 15.99
C ARG A 108 -23.60 19.44 16.87
N LYS A 109 -22.27 19.57 16.97
CA LYS A 109 -21.64 20.58 17.85
C LYS A 109 -21.96 22.03 17.44
N SER A 110 -21.88 22.38 16.16
CA SER A 110 -22.19 23.74 15.69
C SER A 110 -23.67 24.08 15.90
N LEU A 111 -24.56 23.12 15.66
CA LEU A 111 -26.00 23.24 15.94
C LEU A 111 -26.26 23.45 17.44
N ASN A 112 -25.66 22.62 18.31
CA ASN A 112 -25.81 22.71 19.76
C ASN A 112 -25.33 24.08 20.31
N ILE A 113 -24.25 24.66 19.77
CA ILE A 113 -23.75 25.99 20.17
C ILE A 113 -24.79 27.07 19.84
N VAL A 114 -25.31 27.07 18.60
CA VAL A 114 -26.32 28.05 18.17
C VAL A 114 -27.63 27.88 18.93
N GLU A 115 -28.09 26.64 19.11
CA GLU A 115 -29.31 26.34 19.88
C GLU A 115 -29.17 26.77 21.35
N TYR A 116 -28.03 26.46 21.98
CA TYR A 116 -27.78 26.83 23.37
C TYR A 116 -27.77 28.35 23.56
N ARG A 117 -27.07 29.12 22.72
CA ARG A 117 -27.02 30.59 22.85
C ARG A 117 -28.35 31.27 22.51
N THR A 118 -29.14 30.67 21.61
CA THR A 118 -30.51 31.15 21.32
C THR A 118 -31.46 30.89 22.50
N LYS A 119 -31.27 29.82 23.28
CA LYS A 119 -32.11 29.48 24.44
C LYS A 119 -31.67 30.16 25.75
N ASN A 120 -30.38 30.37 25.96
CA ASN A 120 -29.80 30.84 27.24
C ASN A 120 -29.18 32.25 27.16
N GLY A 121 -29.22 32.89 25.98
CA GLY A 121 -28.47 34.12 25.70
C GLY A 121 -26.99 33.86 25.36
N PRO A 122 -26.24 34.93 25.02
CA PRO A 122 -24.83 34.82 24.64
C PRO A 122 -23.95 34.31 25.78
N PHE A 123 -22.92 33.54 25.44
CA PHE A 123 -21.87 33.08 26.35
C PHE A 123 -21.12 34.29 26.94
N LYS A 124 -21.00 34.33 28.27
CA LYS A 124 -20.33 35.42 29.01
C LYS A 124 -18.91 35.07 29.49
N THR A 125 -18.64 33.78 29.67
CA THR A 125 -17.34 33.21 30.08
C THR A 125 -17.11 31.88 29.38
N LEU A 126 -15.88 31.38 29.33
CA LEU A 126 -15.56 30.12 28.65
C LEU A 126 -16.10 28.88 29.38
N GLU A 127 -16.37 28.94 30.68
CA GLU A 127 -17.06 27.87 31.43
C GLU A 127 -18.50 27.69 30.94
N SER A 128 -19.18 28.77 30.57
CA SER A 128 -20.56 28.70 30.08
C SER A 128 -20.70 27.90 28.78
N VAL A 129 -19.60 27.72 28.03
CA VAL A 129 -19.51 26.88 26.83
C VAL A 129 -19.48 25.37 27.17
N VAL A 130 -19.02 24.98 28.37
CA VAL A 130 -18.97 23.57 28.82
C VAL A 130 -20.36 22.96 29.06
N ASN A 131 -21.36 23.82 29.25
CA ASN A 131 -22.76 23.45 29.37
C ASN A 131 -23.39 23.05 28.02
N VAL A 132 -22.76 23.38 26.89
CA VAL A 132 -23.24 22.99 25.56
C VAL A 132 -23.12 21.46 25.40
N PRO A 133 -24.19 20.76 24.97
CA PRO A 133 -24.14 19.32 24.76
C PRO A 133 -23.03 18.92 23.78
N LEU A 134 -22.29 17.85 24.11
CA LEU A 134 -21.11 17.34 23.39
C LEU A 134 -19.83 18.22 23.46
N LEU A 135 -19.79 19.30 24.25
CA LEU A 135 -18.66 20.23 24.34
C LEU A 135 -18.03 20.31 25.74
N LYS A 136 -17.74 19.15 26.35
CA LYS A 136 -17.13 19.06 27.70
C LYS A 136 -15.71 19.65 27.75
N HIS A 137 -15.27 20.07 28.93
CA HIS A 137 -14.01 20.80 29.22
C HIS A 137 -12.81 20.44 28.33
N LYS A 138 -12.39 19.16 28.28
CA LYS A 138 -11.25 18.71 27.44
C LYS A 138 -11.50 18.92 25.93
N SER A 139 -12.73 18.86 25.44
CA SER A 139 -13.08 19.24 24.06
C SER A 139 -13.23 20.76 23.86
N ALA A 140 -13.56 21.52 24.90
CA ALA A 140 -13.68 22.98 24.82
C ALA A 140 -12.29 23.62 24.60
N VAL A 141 -11.30 23.25 25.43
CA VAL A 141 -9.90 23.69 25.30
C VAL A 141 -9.33 23.45 23.89
N ILE A 142 -9.53 22.26 23.32
CA ILE A 142 -9.02 21.93 21.98
C ILE A 142 -9.74 22.76 20.90
N VAL A 143 -11.03 23.07 21.07
CA VAL A 143 -11.79 23.98 20.19
C VAL A 143 -11.27 25.41 20.30
N PHE A 144 -11.09 25.93 21.51
CA PHE A 144 -10.58 27.29 21.77
C PHE A 144 -9.18 27.47 21.18
N ASN A 145 -8.27 26.53 21.41
CA ASN A 145 -6.93 26.56 20.82
C ASN A 145 -6.95 26.53 19.29
N SER A 146 -7.95 25.86 18.68
CA SER A 146 -8.20 25.84 17.23
C SER A 146 -8.96 27.05 16.69
N ILE A 147 -9.54 27.89 17.56
CA ILE A 147 -10.14 29.19 17.20
C ILE A 147 -9.06 30.28 17.23
N LEU A 148 -8.22 30.28 18.27
CA LEU A 148 -7.09 31.22 18.42
C LEU A 148 -5.96 30.97 17.43
N ASN A 149 -5.74 29.71 17.07
CA ASN A 149 -4.84 29.30 16.00
C ASN A 149 -5.70 28.77 14.84
N PRO A 150 -6.39 29.65 14.08
CA PRO A 150 -7.09 29.24 12.88
C PRO A 150 -6.01 28.86 11.87
N THR A 151 -5.65 27.57 11.82
CA THR A 151 -4.68 27.09 10.85
C THR A 151 -5.20 27.44 9.47
N VAL A 152 -4.53 28.41 8.82
CA VAL A 152 -4.72 28.79 7.42
C VAL A 152 -4.87 27.52 6.59
N LYS A 153 -5.62 27.57 5.48
CA LYS A 153 -5.82 26.45 4.54
C LYS A 153 -4.54 26.01 3.80
N LYS A 154 -3.43 25.82 4.52
CA LYS A 154 -2.44 24.81 4.16
C LYS A 154 -3.19 23.49 4.11
N GLU A 155 -3.30 22.95 2.91
CA GLU A 155 -3.54 21.52 2.72
C GLU A 155 -2.58 20.78 3.64
N ARG A 156 -3.10 19.86 4.46
CA ARG A 156 -2.21 19.07 5.31
C ARG A 156 -1.43 18.13 4.40
N LYS A 157 -0.21 18.53 4.02
CA LYS A 157 0.91 17.59 3.87
C LYS A 157 1.01 16.85 5.20
N VAL A 158 0.29 15.72 5.29
CA VAL A 158 0.37 14.80 6.42
C VAL A 158 1.76 14.21 6.32
N ARG A 159 2.73 14.73 7.07
CA ARG A 159 4.14 14.33 7.01
C ARG A 159 4.22 12.81 7.00
N ILE A 160 4.57 12.26 5.84
CA ILE A 160 4.30 10.86 5.54
C ILE A 160 5.38 10.07 6.28
N GLN A 161 4.98 9.16 7.17
CA GLN A 161 5.96 8.33 7.88
C GLN A 161 6.42 7.22 6.93
N LEU A 162 7.71 7.17 6.65
CA LEU A 162 8.35 6.25 5.70
C LEU A 162 7.98 4.77 5.94
N ALA A 163 8.01 4.35 7.20
CA ALA A 163 7.57 3.04 7.70
C ALA A 163 6.10 2.66 7.39
N LYS A 164 5.27 3.61 6.95
CA LYS A 164 3.88 3.33 6.50
C LYS A 164 3.77 2.89 5.06
N PHE A 165 4.82 3.04 4.23
CA PHE A 165 4.73 2.70 2.80
C PHE A 165 5.91 1.89 2.24
N ILE A 166 7.07 1.86 2.90
CA ILE A 166 8.21 0.97 2.56
C ILE A 166 8.36 -0.11 3.66
N ARG A 167 8.68 -1.35 3.25
CA ARG A 167 9.07 -2.46 4.16
C ARG A 167 10.16 -3.36 3.55
N PRO A 168 11.10 -3.94 4.32
CA PRO A 168 11.35 -3.70 5.75
C PRO A 168 11.68 -2.23 6.03
N GLU A 169 11.67 -1.85 7.31
CA GLU A 169 12.03 -0.49 7.72
C GLU A 169 13.55 -0.31 7.57
N VAL A 170 13.94 0.79 6.94
CA VAL A 170 15.33 1.17 6.62
C VAL A 170 15.49 2.65 6.95
N ASP A 171 16.63 3.03 7.52
CA ASP A 171 16.89 4.43 7.89
C ASP A 171 16.85 5.36 6.67
N LYS A 172 16.30 6.57 6.87
CA LYS A 172 16.07 7.52 5.78
C LYS A 172 17.36 7.86 5.02
N SER A 173 18.49 7.96 5.71
CA SER A 173 19.80 8.26 5.13
C SER A 173 20.18 7.30 4.01
N TRP A 174 20.09 5.99 4.22
CA TRP A 174 20.40 4.99 3.19
C TRP A 174 19.50 5.13 1.94
N LEU A 175 18.23 5.49 2.13
CA LEU A 175 17.26 5.66 1.05
C LEU A 175 17.40 7.01 0.34
N GLU A 176 17.89 8.04 1.04
CA GLU A 176 18.27 9.32 0.45
C GLU A 176 19.58 9.21 -0.33
N ASP A 177 20.58 8.49 0.18
CA ASP A 177 21.90 8.32 -0.43
C ASP A 177 21.93 7.39 -1.65
N ALA A 178 20.82 6.70 -1.95
CA ALA A 178 20.64 5.89 -3.15
C ALA A 178 20.93 6.68 -4.43
N SER A 179 21.77 6.14 -5.31
CA SER A 179 22.08 6.73 -6.62
C SER A 179 20.99 6.41 -7.65
N SER A 180 20.46 5.18 -7.62
CA SER A 180 19.38 4.73 -8.49
C SER A 180 18.59 3.56 -7.88
N ILE A 181 17.34 3.39 -8.34
CA ILE A 181 16.45 2.29 -7.93
C ILE A 181 15.84 1.57 -9.13
N VAL A 182 15.58 0.27 -8.99
CA VAL A 182 14.80 -0.52 -9.96
C VAL A 182 13.45 -0.84 -9.35
N SER A 183 12.41 -0.17 -9.82
CA SER A 183 11.01 -0.41 -9.42
C SER A 183 10.43 -1.56 -10.24
N LEU A 184 9.76 -2.51 -9.58
CA LEU A 184 9.29 -3.80 -10.11
C LEU A 184 7.79 -4.02 -9.84
N ILE A 185 7.04 -4.35 -10.89
CA ILE A 185 5.65 -4.77 -10.82
C ILE A 185 5.50 -6.17 -11.40
N CYS A 186 4.91 -7.09 -10.62
CA CYS A 186 4.44 -8.36 -11.14
C CYS A 186 3.00 -8.20 -11.66
N GLY A 187 2.77 -8.48 -12.94
CA GLY A 187 1.44 -8.71 -13.50
C GLY A 187 1.06 -10.19 -13.39
N THR A 188 -0.13 -10.56 -13.88
CA THR A 188 -0.60 -11.96 -13.87
C THR A 188 0.14 -12.86 -14.87
N ASN A 189 0.79 -12.28 -15.87
CA ASN A 189 1.56 -12.98 -16.90
C ASN A 189 2.84 -12.23 -17.36
N LYS A 190 3.29 -11.25 -16.58
CA LYS A 190 4.38 -10.32 -16.92
C LYS A 190 5.17 -9.91 -15.69
N ILE A 191 6.40 -9.45 -15.88
CA ILE A 191 7.05 -8.52 -14.95
C ILE A 191 7.44 -7.27 -15.74
N ALA A 192 7.19 -6.08 -15.18
CA ALA A 192 7.64 -4.80 -15.71
C ALA A 192 8.55 -4.09 -14.71
N TRP A 193 9.49 -3.30 -15.21
CA TRP A 193 10.38 -2.51 -14.37
C TRP A 193 10.69 -1.13 -14.94
N ALA A 194 11.07 -0.21 -14.05
CA ALA A 194 11.64 1.09 -14.36
C ALA A 194 12.89 1.32 -13.51
N HIS A 195 14.04 1.57 -14.15
CA HIS A 195 15.28 2.00 -13.51
C HIS A 195 15.32 3.54 -13.53
N VAL A 196 15.37 4.17 -12.36
CA VAL A 196 15.31 5.64 -12.22
C VAL A 196 16.39 6.13 -11.26
N ASP A 197 17.14 7.16 -11.66
CA ASP A 197 18.18 7.77 -10.85
C ASP A 197 17.64 8.84 -9.87
N ARG A 198 18.49 9.25 -8.92
CA ARG A 198 18.21 10.34 -7.97
C ARG A 198 18.03 11.70 -8.65
N GLY A 199 18.45 11.84 -9.91
CA GLY A 199 18.20 13.00 -10.78
C GLY A 199 16.81 13.00 -11.43
N MET A 200 15.93 12.06 -11.07
CA MET A 200 14.61 11.86 -11.66
C MET A 200 14.69 11.61 -13.19
N SER A 201 15.66 10.82 -13.63
CA SER A 201 15.82 10.39 -15.03
C SER A 201 15.54 8.90 -15.16
N VAL A 202 14.72 8.52 -16.15
CA VAL A 202 14.46 7.12 -16.51
C VAL A 202 15.65 6.57 -17.28
N LEU A 203 16.40 5.64 -16.69
CA LEU A 203 17.56 5.00 -17.31
C LEU A 203 17.17 3.78 -18.15
N ASP A 204 16.20 3.00 -17.68
CA ASP A 204 15.60 1.89 -18.42
C ASP A 204 14.12 1.72 -18.05
N TRP A 205 13.31 1.22 -18.99
CA TRP A 205 11.88 1.00 -18.79
C TRP A 205 11.38 -0.09 -19.75
N GLN A 206 11.05 -1.27 -19.20
CA GLN A 206 10.75 -2.48 -19.97
C GLN A 206 9.75 -3.41 -19.28
N GLN A 207 9.25 -4.39 -20.04
CA GLN A 207 8.44 -5.50 -19.52
C GLN A 207 8.74 -6.79 -20.28
N VAL A 208 8.65 -7.92 -19.58
CA VAL A 208 8.87 -9.27 -20.12
C VAL A 208 7.64 -10.12 -19.84
N ASP A 209 7.22 -10.90 -20.84
CA ASP A 209 6.15 -11.89 -20.70
C ASP A 209 6.69 -13.14 -19.99
N CYS A 210 5.98 -13.61 -18.96
CA CYS A 210 6.34 -14.76 -18.14
C CYS A 210 5.39 -15.94 -18.48
N PRO A 211 5.72 -16.80 -19.45
CA PRO A 211 4.78 -17.74 -20.06
C PRO A 211 4.31 -18.88 -19.14
N ASN A 212 4.91 -19.05 -17.96
CA ASN A 212 4.51 -20.03 -16.94
C ASN A 212 3.64 -19.44 -15.82
N PHE A 213 3.51 -18.11 -15.73
CA PHE A 213 2.71 -17.45 -14.69
C PHE A 213 1.22 -17.75 -14.86
N LEU A 214 0.55 -18.11 -13.75
CA LEU A 214 -0.86 -18.53 -13.64
C LEU A 214 -1.35 -19.57 -14.68
N ARG A 215 -0.43 -20.30 -15.33
CA ARG A 215 -0.75 -21.19 -16.44
C ARG A 215 -0.94 -22.64 -15.98
N GLY A 216 -2.16 -22.99 -15.60
CA GLY A 216 -2.51 -24.34 -15.15
C GLY A 216 -2.02 -24.61 -13.73
N THR A 217 -1.41 -25.78 -13.50
CA THR A 217 -0.90 -26.16 -12.17
C THR A 217 0.31 -25.32 -11.79
N TYR A 218 0.30 -24.74 -10.58
CA TYR A 218 1.46 -24.03 -10.03
C TYR A 218 2.68 -24.97 -9.93
N MET A 219 3.78 -24.59 -10.59
CA MET A 219 5.07 -25.29 -10.52
C MET A 219 6.19 -24.30 -10.19
N ALA A 220 6.76 -24.42 -8.98
CA ALA A 220 7.75 -23.48 -8.47
C ALA A 220 9.03 -23.41 -9.33
N SER A 221 9.44 -24.51 -9.97
CA SER A 221 10.57 -24.54 -10.90
C SER A 221 10.33 -23.74 -12.18
N ALA A 222 9.12 -23.80 -12.74
CA ALA A 222 8.74 -23.04 -13.93
C ALA A 222 8.59 -21.54 -13.63
N TYR A 223 8.10 -21.18 -12.45
CA TYR A 223 8.13 -19.80 -11.96
C TYR A 223 9.56 -19.30 -11.75
N LEU A 224 10.41 -20.10 -11.11
CA LEU A 224 11.81 -19.75 -10.85
C LEU A 224 12.60 -19.53 -12.16
N HIS A 225 12.32 -20.30 -13.21
CA HIS A 225 12.89 -20.10 -14.54
C HIS A 225 12.56 -18.72 -15.10
N ASP A 226 11.27 -18.35 -15.13
CA ASP A 226 10.81 -17.07 -15.69
C ASP A 226 11.33 -15.89 -14.84
N VAL A 227 11.28 -15.99 -13.50
CA VAL A 227 11.80 -14.94 -12.61
C VAL A 227 13.32 -14.80 -12.72
N SER A 228 14.07 -15.90 -12.82
CA SER A 228 15.53 -15.85 -13.02
C SER A 228 15.90 -15.21 -14.37
N SER A 229 15.11 -15.48 -15.41
CA SER A 229 15.28 -14.88 -16.74
C SER A 229 15.02 -13.36 -16.72
N VAL A 230 14.06 -12.90 -15.92
CA VAL A 230 13.83 -11.46 -15.69
C VAL A 230 14.97 -10.85 -14.86
N VAL A 231 15.38 -11.48 -13.75
CA VAL A 231 16.47 -10.99 -12.89
C VAL A 231 17.79 -10.84 -13.66
N ALA A 232 18.08 -11.73 -14.62
CA ALA A 232 19.25 -11.64 -15.49
C ALA A 232 19.22 -10.45 -16.49
N LEU A 233 18.09 -9.76 -16.63
CA LEU A 233 17.91 -8.57 -17.48
C LEU A 233 17.84 -7.27 -16.68
N LEU A 234 17.76 -7.32 -15.34
CA LEU A 234 17.64 -6.11 -14.52
C LEU A 234 19.00 -5.39 -14.40
N PRO A 235 19.04 -4.06 -14.56
CA PRO A 235 20.25 -3.29 -14.31
C PRO A 235 20.60 -3.25 -12.83
N SER A 236 21.89 -3.02 -12.52
CA SER A 236 22.35 -2.88 -11.14
C SER A 236 21.89 -1.55 -10.55
N ALA A 237 21.28 -1.60 -9.37
CA ALA A 237 20.82 -0.45 -8.60
C ALA A 237 21.04 -0.69 -7.09
N ASP A 238 20.91 0.37 -6.30
CA ASP A 238 21.10 0.32 -4.85
C ASP A 238 19.93 -0.40 -4.15
N PHE A 239 18.70 -0.12 -4.61
CA PHE A 239 17.49 -0.78 -4.13
C PHE A 239 16.59 -1.29 -5.27
N TYR A 240 15.95 -2.44 -5.02
CA TYR A 240 14.93 -3.04 -5.87
C TYR A 240 13.57 -2.92 -5.19
N ILE A 241 12.68 -2.12 -5.74
CA ILE A 241 11.40 -1.73 -5.12
C ILE A 241 10.26 -2.56 -5.74
N ILE A 242 9.80 -3.58 -5.04
CA ILE A 242 8.71 -4.48 -5.48
C ILE A 242 7.37 -3.94 -4.98
N GLU A 243 6.30 -4.02 -5.79
CA GLU A 243 4.97 -3.64 -5.34
C GLU A 243 4.37 -4.62 -4.31
N LYS A 244 4.04 -4.09 -3.13
CA LYS A 244 3.25 -4.80 -2.14
C LYS A 244 1.75 -4.73 -2.47
N SER A 245 1.28 -5.74 -3.19
CA SER A 245 -0.12 -5.93 -3.53
C SER A 245 -1.03 -6.12 -2.29
N SER A 246 -2.17 -5.42 -2.31
CA SER A 246 -3.13 -5.27 -1.20
C SER A 246 -4.28 -6.29 -1.22
N ILE A 247 -4.16 -7.40 -1.96
CA ILE A 247 -5.18 -8.46 -1.98
C ILE A 247 -5.31 -9.08 -0.56
N SER A 248 -6.52 -9.04 0.01
CA SER A 248 -6.79 -9.57 1.36
C SER A 248 -6.82 -11.10 1.36
N VAL A 249 -6.15 -11.70 2.36
CA VAL A 249 -6.14 -13.16 2.62
C VAL A 249 -7.54 -13.73 2.84
N GLN A 250 -8.49 -12.90 3.28
CA GLN A 250 -9.88 -13.28 3.50
C GLN A 250 -10.67 -13.50 2.19
N ASN A 251 -10.21 -12.97 1.05
CA ASN A 251 -10.85 -13.16 -0.24
C ASN A 251 -10.35 -14.46 -0.91
N THR A 252 -11.00 -15.57 -0.58
CA THR A 252 -10.68 -16.91 -1.10
C THR A 252 -10.80 -17.03 -2.62
N ALA A 253 -11.70 -16.26 -3.26
CA ALA A 253 -11.85 -16.27 -4.72
C ALA A 253 -10.62 -15.70 -5.45
N LEU A 254 -9.87 -14.79 -4.81
CA LEU A 254 -8.61 -14.24 -5.33
C LEU A 254 -7.37 -15.00 -4.84
N PHE A 255 -7.53 -16.10 -4.10
CA PHE A 255 -6.41 -16.88 -3.56
C PHE A 255 -5.37 -17.34 -4.61
N PRO A 256 -5.75 -17.83 -5.81
CA PRO A 256 -4.76 -18.22 -6.82
C PRO A 256 -3.86 -17.06 -7.27
N ILE A 257 -4.44 -15.87 -7.47
CA ILE A 257 -3.72 -14.65 -7.86
C ILE A 257 -2.84 -14.17 -6.70
N MET A 258 -3.37 -14.18 -5.48
CA MET A 258 -2.64 -13.83 -4.25
C MET A 258 -1.42 -14.74 -4.04
N ALA A 259 -1.59 -16.05 -4.17
CA ALA A 259 -0.53 -17.04 -4.02
C ALA A 259 0.54 -16.87 -5.11
N HIS A 260 0.13 -16.66 -6.36
CA HIS A 260 1.04 -16.33 -7.47
C HIS A 260 1.87 -15.06 -7.18
N MET A 261 1.22 -13.95 -6.82
CA MET A 261 1.90 -12.68 -6.52
C MET A 261 2.90 -12.83 -5.38
N ARG A 262 2.54 -13.56 -4.31
CA ARG A 262 3.44 -13.78 -3.16
C ARG A 262 4.55 -14.79 -3.44
N ALA A 263 4.35 -15.75 -4.35
CA ALA A 263 5.41 -16.64 -4.81
C ALA A 263 6.46 -15.88 -5.64
N VAL A 264 6.03 -15.04 -6.59
CA VAL A 264 6.94 -14.21 -7.39
C VAL A 264 7.64 -13.15 -6.53
N GLU A 265 6.93 -12.51 -5.59
CA GLU A 265 7.53 -11.62 -4.59
C GLU A 265 8.67 -12.33 -3.84
N ALA A 266 8.41 -13.51 -3.26
CA ALA A 266 9.40 -14.26 -2.50
C ALA A 266 10.61 -14.71 -3.36
N MET A 267 10.40 -15.07 -4.63
CA MET A 267 11.48 -15.42 -5.55
C MET A 267 12.36 -14.21 -5.90
N LEU A 268 11.75 -13.04 -6.15
CA LEU A 268 12.50 -11.80 -6.42
C LEU A 268 13.35 -11.40 -5.20
N PHE A 269 12.78 -11.41 -3.98
CA PHE A 269 13.53 -11.18 -2.74
C PHE A 269 14.72 -12.15 -2.60
N ALA A 270 14.51 -13.45 -2.82
CA ALA A 270 15.56 -14.47 -2.68
C ALA A 270 16.63 -14.46 -3.79
N LEU A 271 16.37 -13.81 -4.93
CA LEU A 271 17.30 -13.74 -6.07
C LEU A 271 18.06 -12.41 -6.16
N LEU A 272 17.49 -11.31 -5.65
CA LEU A 272 18.06 -9.97 -5.72
C LEU A 272 18.85 -9.58 -4.46
N GLU A 273 18.59 -10.20 -3.30
CA GLU A 273 19.45 -10.00 -2.13
C GLU A 273 20.84 -10.66 -2.30
N PRO A 274 21.93 -10.08 -1.76
CA PRO A 274 23.27 -10.66 -1.85
C PRO A 274 23.37 -12.02 -1.15
N LYS A 275 23.66 -13.08 -1.92
CA LYS A 275 23.75 -14.47 -1.42
C LYS A 275 24.80 -14.71 -0.33
N ASN A 276 25.76 -13.79 -0.16
CA ASN A 276 26.93 -13.92 0.71
C ASN A 276 27.09 -12.73 1.69
N SER A 277 26.02 -11.99 2.02
CA SER A 277 26.10 -10.94 3.05
C SER A 277 26.41 -11.53 4.43
N LEU A 278 27.55 -11.16 5.01
CA LEU A 278 27.91 -11.56 6.38
C LEU A 278 26.93 -10.90 7.38
N PRO A 279 26.43 -11.61 8.42
CA PRO A 279 25.42 -11.06 9.33
C PRO A 279 25.83 -9.83 10.16
N GLU A 280 27.11 -9.43 10.12
CA GLU A 280 27.72 -8.43 11.00
C GLU A 280 27.83 -7.03 10.36
N SER A 281 27.19 -6.80 9.20
CA SER A 281 27.23 -5.51 8.51
C SER A 281 25.93 -4.72 8.68
N ASN A 282 26.03 -3.43 9.04
CA ASN A 282 24.91 -2.48 9.12
C ASN A 282 24.39 -2.07 7.72
N ILE A 283 24.49 -2.95 6.73
CA ILE A 283 24.05 -2.71 5.35
C ILE A 283 22.55 -2.98 5.28
N PRO A 284 21.74 -2.05 4.72
CA PRO A 284 20.31 -2.25 4.60
C PRO A 284 19.99 -3.37 3.58
N PRO A 285 18.85 -4.07 3.74
CA PRO A 285 18.34 -4.97 2.71
C PRO A 285 18.09 -4.21 1.41
N ARG A 286 18.54 -4.79 0.28
CA ARG A 286 18.44 -4.15 -1.03
C ARG A 286 17.05 -4.28 -1.64
N VAL A 287 16.27 -5.29 -1.25
CA VAL A 287 14.95 -5.54 -1.80
C VAL A 287 13.90 -5.01 -0.83
N LEU A 288 13.09 -4.07 -1.33
CA LEU A 288 12.08 -3.36 -0.54
C LEU A 288 10.70 -3.55 -1.17
N ASN A 289 9.68 -3.56 -0.34
CA ASN A 289 8.26 -3.62 -0.68
C ASN A 289 7.64 -2.22 -0.55
N MET A 290 7.03 -1.69 -1.62
CA MET A 290 6.30 -0.42 -1.59
C MET A 290 4.79 -0.61 -1.72
N MET A 291 3.99 0.04 -0.88
CA MET A 291 2.53 -0.21 -0.85
C MET A 291 1.79 0.37 -2.07
N ARG A 292 1.09 -0.49 -2.83
CA ARG A 292 0.24 -0.12 -4.00
C ARG A 292 -0.71 1.05 -3.71
N THR A 293 -1.25 1.10 -2.50
CA THR A 293 -2.21 2.13 -2.04
C THR A 293 -1.55 3.44 -1.62
N ALA A 294 -0.26 3.46 -1.29
CA ALA A 294 0.49 4.70 -1.06
C ALA A 294 0.77 5.39 -2.41
N VAL A 295 1.31 4.64 -3.38
CA VAL A 295 1.50 5.10 -4.77
C VAL A 295 0.18 5.57 -5.36
N GLY A 296 -0.90 4.80 -5.22
CA GLY A 296 -2.23 5.18 -5.70
C GLY A 296 -2.75 6.49 -5.11
N ARG A 297 -2.52 6.75 -3.81
CA ARG A 297 -2.90 8.03 -3.17
C ARG A 297 -2.05 9.20 -3.66
N HIS A 298 -0.75 8.98 -3.85
CA HIS A 298 0.22 10.01 -4.28
C HIS A 298 -0.13 10.63 -5.63
N PHE A 299 -0.63 9.83 -6.58
CA PHE A 299 -1.08 10.30 -7.90
C PHE A 299 -2.59 10.58 -7.99
N GLY A 300 -3.33 10.55 -6.87
CA GLY A 300 -4.79 10.77 -6.87
C GLY A 300 -5.60 9.66 -7.56
N LEU A 301 -5.01 8.48 -7.78
CA LEU A 301 -5.61 7.34 -8.51
C LEU A 301 -6.55 6.48 -7.63
N MET A 302 -7.00 6.96 -6.47
CA MET A 302 -7.86 6.19 -5.57
C MET A 302 -9.33 6.60 -5.71
N VAL A 303 -10.19 5.63 -6.06
CA VAL A 303 -11.65 5.76 -6.05
C VAL A 303 -12.19 4.82 -4.97
N GLY A 304 -12.47 5.38 -3.79
CA GLY A 304 -12.74 4.60 -2.59
C GLY A 304 -11.49 3.82 -2.17
N GLU A 305 -11.61 2.49 -2.10
CA GLU A 305 -10.49 1.59 -1.78
C GLU A 305 -9.76 1.05 -3.04
N SER A 306 -10.32 1.27 -4.24
CA SER A 306 -9.79 0.79 -5.52
C SER A 306 -8.83 1.80 -6.16
N ARG A 307 -7.74 1.30 -6.76
CA ARG A 307 -6.81 2.10 -7.60
C ARG A 307 -7.24 2.05 -9.07
N THR A 308 -7.26 3.19 -9.76
CA THR A 308 -7.50 3.32 -11.20
C THR A 308 -6.21 3.21 -12.02
N SER A 309 -6.33 3.12 -13.35
CA SER A 309 -5.21 3.03 -14.29
C SER A 309 -4.25 4.22 -14.18
N GLY A 310 -2.94 3.94 -14.20
CA GLY A 310 -1.89 4.95 -14.22
C GLY A 310 -1.68 5.61 -15.59
N ALA A 311 -2.26 5.06 -16.66
CA ALA A 311 -1.92 5.39 -18.05
C ALA A 311 -2.24 6.83 -18.47
N GLN A 312 -3.10 7.57 -17.75
CA GLN A 312 -3.28 9.01 -17.98
C GLN A 312 -2.15 9.83 -17.35
N ALA A 313 -1.79 9.55 -16.09
CA ALA A 313 -0.70 10.24 -15.41
C ALA A 313 0.63 10.03 -16.14
N VAL A 314 0.91 8.81 -16.60
CA VAL A 314 2.12 8.50 -17.38
C VAL A 314 2.19 9.23 -18.71
N ARG A 315 1.08 9.33 -19.46
CA ARG A 315 1.04 10.13 -20.70
C ARG A 315 1.23 11.63 -20.44
N GLN A 316 0.72 12.14 -19.32
CA GLN A 316 0.97 13.50 -18.90
C GLN A 316 2.47 13.71 -18.62
N LEU A 317 3.09 12.86 -17.79
CA LEU A 317 4.53 12.93 -17.49
C LEU A 317 5.40 12.89 -18.76
N MET A 318 5.11 11.99 -19.71
CA MET A 318 5.80 11.90 -21.01
C MET A 318 5.60 13.12 -21.93
N THR A 319 4.57 13.93 -21.68
CA THR A 319 4.32 15.19 -22.41
C THR A 319 5.00 16.35 -21.70
N GLU A 320 4.95 16.37 -20.36
CA GLU A 320 5.58 17.38 -19.51
C GLU A 320 7.11 17.35 -19.62
N SER A 321 7.72 16.16 -19.74
CA SER A 321 9.16 15.97 -19.96
C SER A 321 9.72 16.59 -21.24
N VAL A 322 8.87 16.95 -22.20
CA VAL A 322 9.26 17.61 -23.46
C VAL A 322 8.82 19.09 -23.50
N THR A 323 7.82 19.47 -22.69
CA THR A 323 7.17 20.79 -22.77
C THR A 323 7.48 21.71 -21.58
N GLN A 324 7.88 21.17 -20.43
CA GLN A 324 8.22 21.94 -19.24
C GLN A 324 9.74 22.11 -19.12
N LYS A 325 10.18 23.26 -18.59
CA LYS A 325 11.61 23.55 -18.33
C LYS A 325 12.19 22.78 -17.13
N LEU A 326 11.33 22.36 -16.21
CA LEU A 326 11.66 21.61 -15.00
C LEU A 326 10.61 20.51 -14.83
N PRO A 327 10.67 19.43 -15.63
CA PRO A 327 9.69 18.36 -15.57
C PRO A 327 9.86 17.50 -14.31
N ARG A 328 8.78 16.84 -13.92
CA ARG A 328 8.73 15.94 -12.75
C ARG A 328 9.53 14.64 -12.91
N ILE A 329 9.81 14.25 -14.15
CA ILE A 329 10.66 13.11 -14.54
C ILE A 329 11.22 13.38 -15.95
N ASN A 330 12.47 13.03 -16.19
CA ASN A 330 13.14 13.10 -17.49
C ASN A 330 13.10 11.74 -18.18
N PHE A 331 12.84 11.74 -19.50
CA PHE A 331 12.89 10.53 -20.33
C PHE A 331 13.90 10.68 -21.48
N PRO A 332 14.73 9.68 -21.75
CA PRO A 332 15.43 9.51 -23.02
C PRO A 332 14.47 9.55 -24.23
N GLN A 333 14.92 10.17 -25.32
CA GLN A 333 14.10 10.40 -26.51
C GLN A 333 13.72 9.08 -27.22
N ASP A 334 14.59 8.08 -27.19
CA ASP A 334 14.33 6.73 -27.68
C ASP A 334 13.21 6.04 -26.88
N LEU A 335 13.17 6.18 -25.55
CA LEU A 335 12.08 5.65 -24.72
C LEU A 335 10.76 6.38 -24.99
N LEU A 336 10.79 7.69 -25.20
CA LEU A 336 9.59 8.46 -25.61
C LEU A 336 9.05 7.97 -26.96
N VAL A 337 9.92 7.75 -27.96
CA VAL A 337 9.52 7.20 -29.27
C VAL A 337 8.99 5.76 -29.14
N LYS A 338 9.70 4.89 -28.40
CA LYS A 338 9.37 3.48 -28.14
C LYS A 338 7.98 3.32 -27.51
N TYR A 339 7.61 4.19 -26.56
CA TYR A 339 6.38 4.06 -25.78
C TYR A 339 5.24 5.03 -26.17
N ARG A 340 5.44 5.93 -27.14
CA ARG A 340 4.48 6.96 -27.61
C ARG A 340 3.04 6.47 -27.78
N ASN A 341 2.85 5.24 -28.26
CA ASN A 341 1.53 4.67 -28.55
C ASN A 341 1.06 3.59 -27.56
N SER A 342 1.90 3.19 -26.58
CA SER A 342 1.62 2.04 -25.72
C SER A 342 0.51 2.28 -24.69
N PHE A 343 0.25 3.54 -24.33
CA PHE A 343 -0.66 3.93 -23.24
C PHE A 343 -1.98 4.55 -23.73
N GLN A 344 -2.38 4.26 -24.98
CA GLN A 344 -3.65 4.74 -25.55
C GLN A 344 -4.85 3.98 -24.97
N MET A 345 -5.97 4.70 -24.71
CA MET A 345 -7.21 4.05 -24.27
C MET A 345 -7.71 3.06 -25.34
N GLY A 346 -8.10 1.86 -24.90
CA GLY A 346 -8.49 0.77 -25.80
C GLY A 346 -7.33 -0.06 -26.35
N SER A 347 -6.07 0.24 -26.00
CA SER A 347 -4.95 -0.65 -26.28
C SER A 347 -5.16 -2.02 -25.62
N ARG A 348 -5.33 -3.07 -26.44
CA ARG A 348 -5.31 -4.47 -25.97
C ARG A 348 -3.91 -4.93 -25.55
N ARG A 349 -2.86 -4.13 -25.80
CA ARG A 349 -1.48 -4.44 -25.40
C ARG A 349 -1.25 -3.86 -24.01
N GLY A 350 -1.22 -4.74 -23.01
CA GLY A 350 -1.03 -4.38 -21.61
C GLY A 350 0.28 -3.60 -21.38
N GLY A 351 0.15 -2.55 -20.57
CA GLY A 351 1.23 -1.70 -20.07
C GLY A 351 0.83 -0.99 -18.78
N GLU A 352 -0.14 -1.54 -18.03
CA GLU A 352 -0.48 -1.05 -16.69
C GLU A 352 0.68 -1.34 -15.73
N GLU A 353 1.34 -2.49 -15.88
CA GLU A 353 2.55 -2.86 -15.14
C GLU A 353 3.71 -1.91 -15.43
N LEU A 354 3.89 -1.50 -16.70
CA LEU A 354 4.85 -0.46 -17.10
C LEU A 354 4.52 0.89 -16.43
N CYS A 355 3.24 1.28 -16.45
CA CYS A 355 2.80 2.53 -15.82
C CYS A 355 3.04 2.50 -14.31
N ASP A 356 2.61 1.42 -13.65
CA ASP A 356 2.71 1.26 -12.21
C ASP A 356 4.18 1.19 -11.75
N ALA A 357 5.09 0.61 -12.54
CA ALA A 357 6.53 0.55 -12.25
C ALA A 357 7.14 1.96 -12.20
N LEU A 358 6.87 2.77 -13.23
CA LEU A 358 7.35 4.14 -13.33
C LEU A 358 6.74 5.04 -12.24
N LEU A 359 5.43 4.93 -12.02
CA LEU A 359 4.74 5.70 -10.97
C LEU A 359 5.26 5.33 -9.58
N GLN A 360 5.53 4.04 -9.32
CA GLN A 360 6.14 3.59 -8.07
C GLN A 360 7.57 4.14 -7.88
N ALA A 361 8.38 4.21 -8.93
CA ALA A 361 9.72 4.82 -8.87
C ALA A 361 9.68 6.32 -8.57
N ILE A 362 8.79 7.07 -9.23
CA ILE A 362 8.58 8.50 -8.99
C ILE A 362 8.07 8.74 -7.56
N ALA A 363 7.09 7.94 -7.10
CA ALA A 363 6.57 8.03 -5.75
C ALA A 363 7.64 7.71 -4.68
N PHE A 364 8.60 6.84 -4.94
CA PHE A 364 9.68 6.53 -3.98
C PHE A 364 10.49 7.79 -3.64
N TYR A 365 11.07 8.46 -4.64
CA TYR A 365 11.88 9.66 -4.43
C TYR A 365 11.08 10.86 -3.89
N GLU A 366 9.85 11.05 -4.39
CA GLU A 366 9.02 12.18 -3.96
C GLU A 366 8.48 12.01 -2.54
N LEU A 367 8.05 10.80 -2.16
CA LEU A 367 7.57 10.54 -0.80
C LEU A 367 8.73 10.57 0.23
N LEU A 368 9.94 10.16 -0.15
CA LEU A 368 11.16 10.36 0.66
C LEU A 368 11.44 11.86 0.87
N SER A 369 11.30 12.66 -0.18
CA SER A 369 11.48 14.11 -0.13
C SER A 369 10.42 14.79 0.77
N ASP A 370 9.16 14.36 0.69
CA ASP A 370 8.03 14.87 1.50
C ASP A 370 7.97 14.35 2.96
N CYS A 371 8.88 13.44 3.35
CA CYS A 371 9.10 13.09 4.76
C CYS A 371 9.83 14.20 5.55
N SER A 372 10.55 15.09 4.85
CA SER A 372 11.52 16.04 5.41
C SER A 372 10.91 17.07 6.37
#